data_AF-A0A5K1K6M4-F1
#
_entry.id   AF-A0A5K1K6M4-F1
#
_cell.length_a   1.000
_cell.length_b   1.000
_cell.length_c   1.000
_cell.angle_alpha   90.00
_cell.angle_beta   90.00
_cell.angle_gamma   90.00
#
_symmetry.space_group_name_H-M   'P 1'
#
loop_
_entity.id
_entity.type
_entity.pdbx_description
1 polymer ?
#
loop_
_entity_poly.entity_id
_entity_poly.type
_entity_poly.pdbx_seq_one_letter_code
_entity_poly.pdbx_strand_id
1 'polypeptide(L)'
;MNFPPPVWARDAAEEALRSVEGNHYAPAKGRLRLRKAIKEFYGTQFGKELDPETEIVVTSGANEGQYAAFTAFIEPGDEVIIFEPFFD
;
A
#
# COMPACT_ATOMS: atom_id res chain seq x y z
N MET A 1 -11.20 1.58 -19.52
CA MET A 1 -10.04 2.24 -18.89
C MET A 1 -8.78 1.60 -19.43
N ASN A 2 -8.06 2.26 -20.32
CA ASN A 2 -6.79 1.76 -20.88
C ASN A 2 -5.84 2.95 -21.01
N PHE A 3 -5.45 3.54 -19.88
CA PHE A 3 -4.44 4.58 -19.84
C PHE A 3 -3.14 3.97 -19.31
N PRO A 4 -2.00 4.21 -19.95
CA PRO A 4 -0.73 3.77 -19.40
C PRO A 4 -0.47 4.52 -18.09
N PRO A 5 0.32 3.93 -17.17
CA PRO A 5 0.89 4.70 -16.07
C PRO A 5 1.65 5.91 -16.63
N PRO A 6 1.67 7.04 -15.89
CA PRO A 6 2.37 8.23 -16.33
C PRO A 6 3.86 7.94 -16.56
N VAL A 7 4.49 8.68 -17.47
CA VAL A 7 5.88 8.44 -17.93
C VAL A 7 6.85 8.35 -16.75
N TRP A 8 6.76 9.27 -15.79
CA TRP A 8 7.63 9.29 -14.61
C TRP A 8 7.58 7.99 -13.78
N ALA A 9 6.42 7.32 -13.72
CA ALA A 9 6.27 6.08 -12.97
C ALA A 9 6.92 4.89 -13.71
N ARG A 10 6.80 4.89 -15.04
CA ARG A 10 7.44 3.88 -15.90
C ARG A 10 8.95 4.00 -15.89
N ASP A 11 9.47 5.22 -15.98
CA ASP A 11 10.91 5.49 -15.97
C ASP A 11 11.52 5.07 -14.62
N ALA A 12 10.86 5.39 -13.50
CA ALA A 12 11.28 4.96 -12.17
C ALA A 12 11.25 3.44 -11.99
N ALA A 13 10.30 2.75 -12.62
CA ALA A 13 10.26 1.29 -12.62
C ALA A 13 11.42 0.69 -13.43
N GLU A 14 11.74 1.27 -14.60
CA GLU A 14 12.88 0.84 -15.41
C GLU A 14 14.21 1.06 -14.67
N GLU A 15 14.37 2.20 -14.02
CA GLU A 15 15.55 2.47 -13.18
C GLU A 15 15.68 1.46 -12.04
N ALA A 16 14.57 1.16 -11.34
CA ALA A 16 14.57 0.19 -10.25
C ALA A 16 15.02 -1.21 -10.74
N LEU A 17 14.57 -1.65 -11.92
CA LEU A 17 14.96 -2.94 -12.52
C LEU A 17 16.46 -3.02 -12.84
N ARG A 18 17.13 -1.89 -13.10
CA ARG A 18 18.57 -1.81 -13.36
C ARG A 18 19.41 -1.82 -12.08
N SER A 19 18.80 -1.58 -10.93
CA SER A 19 19.49 -1.54 -9.62
C SER A 19 19.53 -2.90 -8.93
N VAL A 20 20.58 -3.17 -8.14
CA VAL A 20 20.63 -4.39 -7.31
C VAL A 20 19.56 -4.34 -6.22
N GLU A 21 19.36 -3.19 -5.60
CA GLU A 21 18.38 -3.00 -4.51
C GLU A 21 16.94 -3.28 -4.98
N GLY A 22 16.58 -2.87 -6.20
CA GLY A 22 15.25 -3.09 -6.77
C GLY A 22 14.91 -4.57 -6.96
N ASN A 23 15.92 -5.41 -7.15
CA ASN A 23 15.79 -6.84 -7.44
C ASN A 23 15.98 -7.75 -6.22
N HIS A 24 16.20 -7.19 -5.03
CA HIS A 24 16.22 -7.94 -3.79
C HIS A 24 14.86 -7.88 -3.06
N TYR A 25 14.62 -8.84 -2.17
CA TYR A 25 13.43 -8.83 -1.33
C TYR A 25 13.27 -7.51 -0.60
N ALA A 26 12.07 -6.94 -0.66
CA ALA A 26 11.73 -5.80 0.16
C ALA A 26 11.59 -6.24 1.63
N PRO A 27 11.80 -5.33 2.60
CA PRO A 27 11.38 -5.55 3.98
C PRO A 27 9.90 -5.92 4.04
N ALA A 28 9.49 -6.74 5.02
CA ALA A 28 8.11 -7.24 5.12
C ALA A 28 7.04 -6.14 5.13
N LYS A 29 7.31 -4.99 5.76
CA LYS A 29 6.40 -3.82 5.77
C LYS A 29 6.47 -2.94 4.52
N GLY A 30 7.39 -3.23 3.61
CA GLY A 30 7.77 -2.38 2.50
C GLY A 30 8.98 -1.48 2.77
N ARG A 31 9.59 -0.97 1.70
CA ARG A 31 10.77 -0.10 1.76
C ARG A 31 10.45 1.20 2.50
N LEU A 32 11.30 1.60 3.46
CA LEU A 32 11.08 2.79 4.30
C LEU A 32 10.89 4.07 3.49
N ARG A 33 11.63 4.22 2.37
CA ARG A 33 11.48 5.39 1.47
C ARG A 33 10.05 5.57 0.96
N LEU A 34 9.37 4.46 0.64
CA LEU A 34 7.99 4.49 0.16
C LEU A 34 7.03 4.78 1.32
N ARG A 35 7.24 4.17 2.48
CA ARG A 35 6.43 4.44 3.68
C ARG A 35 6.48 5.90 4.12
N LYS A 36 7.65 6.55 4.04
CA LYS A 36 7.80 8.00 4.31
C LYS A 36 7.04 8.87 3.29
N ALA A 37 7.12 8.55 2.00
CA ALA A 37 6.37 9.26 0.97
C ALA A 37 4.84 9.11 1.16
N ILE A 38 4.38 7.93 1.56
CA ILE A 38 2.97 7.67 1.90
C ILE A 38 2.55 8.51 3.12
N LYS A 39 3.37 8.56 4.18
CA LYS A 39 3.15 9.44 5.33
C LYS A 39 2.93 10.89 4.91
N GLU A 40 3.82 11.44 4.09
CA GLU A 40 3.77 12.85 3.68
C GLU A 40 2.49 13.15 2.88
N PHE A 41 2.14 12.26 1.95
CA PHE A 41 0.94 12.41 1.13
C PHE A 41 -0.34 12.29 1.96
N TYR A 42 -0.54 11.16 2.64
CA TYR A 42 -1.79 10.87 3.34
C TYR A 42 -1.92 11.60 4.67
N GLY A 43 -0.82 11.89 5.36
CA GLY A 43 -0.88 12.65 6.60
C GLY A 43 -1.48 14.04 6.40
N THR A 44 -1.18 14.67 5.27
CA THR A 44 -1.79 15.94 4.87
C THR A 44 -3.28 15.79 4.57
N GLN A 45 -3.67 14.72 3.87
CA GLN A 45 -5.08 14.46 3.53
C GLN A 45 -5.94 14.12 4.76
N PHE A 46 -5.37 13.38 5.71
CA PHE A 46 -6.04 12.97 6.94
C PHE A 46 -5.97 14.02 8.05
N GLY A 47 -5.18 15.09 7.88
CA GLY A 47 -4.94 16.08 8.93
C GLY A 47 -4.25 15.49 10.17
N LYS A 48 -3.45 14.44 9.99
CA LYS A 48 -2.77 13.70 11.06
C LYS A 48 -1.33 13.37 10.65
N GLU A 49 -0.39 13.45 11.58
CA GLU A 49 0.94 12.87 11.35
C GLU A 49 0.91 11.34 11.49
N LEU A 50 1.31 10.62 10.44
CA LEU A 50 1.44 9.16 10.46
C LEU A 50 2.85 8.73 10.89
N ASP A 51 2.98 7.64 11.64
CA ASP A 51 4.25 6.96 11.93
C ASP A 51 4.53 5.90 10.85
N PRO A 52 5.58 6.06 10.02
CA PRO A 52 5.85 5.14 8.94
C PRO A 52 6.29 3.75 9.43
N GLU A 53 6.74 3.59 10.68
CA GLU A 53 7.18 2.30 11.21
C GLU A 53 6.03 1.46 11.79
N THR A 54 4.96 2.10 12.26
CA THR A 54 3.87 1.43 12.98
C THR A 54 2.52 1.52 12.27
N GLU A 55 2.27 2.55 11.46
CA GLU A 55 0.95 2.82 10.87
C GLU A 55 0.90 2.60 9.34
N ILE A 56 2.01 2.20 8.70
CA ILE A 56 2.07 2.02 7.24
C ILE A 56 2.67 0.66 6.87
N VAL A 57 1.91 -0.10 6.08
CA VAL A 57 2.33 -1.36 5.44
C VAL A 57 2.06 -1.29 3.94
N VAL A 58 3.02 -1.72 3.13
CA VAL A 58 2.89 -1.80 1.67
C VAL A 58 2.46 -3.20 1.28
N THR A 59 1.38 -3.31 0.49
CA THR A 59 0.87 -4.57 -0.05
C THR A 59 0.91 -4.59 -1.58
N SER A 60 0.82 -5.79 -2.14
CA SER A 60 0.61 -6.10 -3.56
C SER A 60 -0.82 -5.76 -3.98
N GLY A 61 -1.11 -4.47 -3.99
CA GLY A 61 -2.42 -3.93 -4.34
C GLY A 61 -3.40 -3.89 -3.16
N ALA A 62 -4.54 -3.23 -3.39
CA ALA A 62 -5.56 -2.98 -2.37
C ALA A 62 -6.23 -4.27 -1.88
N ASN A 63 -6.46 -5.24 -2.77
CA ASN A 63 -7.14 -6.50 -2.42
C ASN A 63 -6.35 -7.31 -1.39
N GLU A 64 -5.02 -7.41 -1.53
CA GLU A 64 -4.20 -8.07 -0.52
C GLU A 64 -4.24 -7.29 0.81
N GLY A 65 -4.18 -5.96 0.77
CA GLY A 65 -4.28 -5.12 1.96
C GLY A 65 -5.59 -5.32 2.72
N GLN A 66 -6.72 -5.37 2.01
CA GLN A 66 -8.03 -5.66 2.58
C GLN A 66 -8.07 -7.06 3.18
N TYR A 67 -7.63 -8.07 2.43
CA TYR A 67 -7.57 -9.46 2.91
C TYR A 67 -6.73 -9.59 4.18
N ALA A 68 -5.51 -9.01 4.20
CA ALA A 68 -4.63 -9.03 5.36
C ALA A 68 -5.25 -8.36 6.59
N ALA A 69 -5.92 -7.20 6.41
CA ALA A 69 -6.62 -6.54 7.51
C ALA A 69 -7.78 -7.40 8.04
N PHE A 70 -8.62 -7.93 7.16
CA PHE A 70 -9.78 -8.73 7.54
C PHE A 70 -9.36 -10.01 8.28
N THR A 71 -8.43 -10.77 7.72
CA THR A 71 -7.94 -12.01 8.35
C THR A 71 -7.15 -11.79 9.63
N ALA A 72 -6.62 -10.60 9.87
CA ALA A 72 -5.92 -10.27 11.11
C ALA A 72 -6.87 -9.94 12.27
N PHE A 73 -8.11 -9.53 12.00
CA PHE A 73 -9.00 -8.98 13.02
C PHE A 73 -10.37 -9.66 13.14
N ILE A 74 -10.81 -10.41 12.13
CA ILE A 74 -12.15 -11.03 12.10
C ILE A 74 -12.04 -12.49 12.53
N GLU A 75 -12.83 -12.87 13.53
CA GLU A 75 -12.90 -14.22 14.08
C GLU A 75 -14.26 -14.89 13.78
N PRO A 76 -14.37 -16.23 13.95
CA PRO A 76 -15.64 -16.92 13.80
C PRO A 76 -16.72 -16.37 14.75
N GLY A 77 -17.79 -15.83 14.18
CA GLY A 77 -18.91 -15.23 14.91
C GLY A 77 -18.95 -13.70 14.86
N ASP A 78 -17.90 -13.05 14.36
CA ASP A 78 -17.91 -11.61 14.10
C ASP A 78 -18.79 -11.25 12.89
N GLU A 79 -19.34 -10.05 12.91
CA GLU A 79 -20.12 -9.47 11.82
C GLU A 79 -19.39 -8.27 11.22
N VAL A 80 -19.39 -8.17 9.88
CA VAL A 80 -18.79 -7.05 9.14
C VAL A 80 -19.90 -6.24 8.48
N ILE A 81 -19.95 -4.94 8.77
CA ILE A 81 -20.90 -4.02 8.15
C ILE A 81 -20.32 -3.53 6.82
N ILE A 82 -21.06 -3.76 5.72
CA ILE A 82 -20.70 -3.31 4.38
C ILE A 82 -21.83 -2.44 3.84
N PHE A 83 -21.49 -1.26 3.33
CA PHE A 83 -22.47 -0.34 2.73
C PHE A 83 -22.62 -0.62 1.23
N GLU A 84 -23.87 -0.65 0.75
CA GLU A 84 -24.18 -0.83 -0.67
C GLU A 84 -24.25 0.51 -1.43
N PRO A 85 -23.81 0.56 -2.71
CA PRO A 85 -23.19 -0.53 -3.47
C PRO A 85 -21.72 -0.77 -3.06
N PHE A 86 -21.29 -2.02 -3.02
CA PHE A 86 -19.92 -2.39 -2.67
C PHE A 86 -19.12 -2.93 -3.86
N PHE A 87 -17.80 -2.97 -3.69
CA PHE A 87 -16.84 -3.60 -4.59
C PHE A 87 -16.85 -5.12 -4.37
N ASP A 88 -16.94 -5.90 -5.44
CA ASP A 88 -17.02 -7.36 -5.43
C ASP A 88 -15.69 -8.07 -5.13
#